data_AF-A0A8D8P1S2-F1
#
_entry.id   AF-A0A8D8P1S2-F1
#
_cell.length_a   1.000
_cell.length_b   1.000
_cell.length_c   1.000
_cell.angle_alpha   90.00
_cell.angle_beta   90.00
_cell.angle_gamma   90.00
#
_symmetry.space_group_name_H-M   'P 1'
#
loop_
_entity.id
_entity.type
_entity.pdbx_description
1 polymer ?
#
loop_
_entity_poly.entity_id
_entity_poly.type
_entity_poly.pdbx_seq_one_letter_code
_entity_poly.pdbx_strand_id
1 'polypeptide(L)'
;MRVAYSPGGPRLRNQLSGGLILNNAEPLRCSKMCTLTRPPSWSDQFHEFALTWSPEGIFMEVDTETYCHIVPEGGGFYEEMVATKPQIANLWKLSGNRMAPFDKEFHVSLGVGVGGHYDFHLFPEKPWKDLSVKAMYTFWNARGDWYPTWNGNSTLLVDYVRVYAI
;
A
#
# COMPACT_ATOMS: atom_id res chain seq x y z
N MET A 1 0.94 -6.30 -1.71
CA MET A 1 1.27 -5.71 -0.39
C MET A 1 1.74 -4.29 -0.60
N ARG A 2 1.50 -3.40 0.36
CA ARG A 2 2.15 -2.08 0.44
C ARG A 2 2.97 -2.07 1.72
N VAL A 3 4.27 -1.80 1.64
CA VAL A 3 5.11 -1.63 2.84
C VAL A 3 4.89 -0.22 3.33
N ALA A 4 5.48 0.77 2.65
CA ALA A 4 5.33 2.18 2.96
C ALA A 4 4.69 2.93 1.79
N TYR A 5 3.51 3.49 2.00
CA TYR A 5 2.82 4.34 1.03
C TYR A 5 2.37 5.64 1.70
N SER A 6 2.86 6.77 1.19
CA SER A 6 2.34 8.08 1.56
C SER A 6 1.61 8.68 0.35
N PRO A 7 0.31 9.02 0.45
CA PRO A 7 -0.40 9.66 -0.65
C PRO A 7 0.19 11.03 -1.03
N GLY A 8 0.83 11.71 -0.09
CA GLY A 8 1.39 13.05 -0.30
C GLY A 8 0.30 14.09 -0.58
N GLY A 9 0.54 14.92 -1.62
CA GLY A 9 -0.33 16.06 -1.93
C GLY A 9 -0.32 17.14 -0.84
N PRO A 10 -1.25 18.10 -0.86
CA PRO A 10 -1.21 19.20 0.10
C PRO A 10 -1.57 18.78 1.53
N ARG A 11 -2.33 17.68 1.72
CA ARG A 11 -2.98 17.32 2.99
C ARG A 11 -2.53 16.01 3.64
N LEU A 12 -2.04 15.02 2.90
CA LEU A 12 -1.76 13.67 3.41
C LEU A 12 -0.26 13.38 3.51
N ARG A 13 0.52 14.46 3.66
CA ARG A 13 1.98 14.47 3.74
C ARG A 13 2.56 13.81 4.99
N ASN A 14 1.76 13.74 6.05
CA ASN A 14 2.10 13.12 7.33
C ASN A 14 1.43 11.74 7.50
N GLN A 15 0.77 11.22 6.47
CA GLN A 15 0.13 9.90 6.49
C GLN A 15 1.05 8.86 5.84
N LEU A 16 1.30 7.78 6.57
CA LEU A 16 1.98 6.58 6.10
C LEU A 16 1.01 5.41 6.23
N SER A 17 0.85 4.64 5.16
CA SER A 17 0.00 3.46 5.14
C SER A 17 0.79 2.24 4.67
N GLY A 18 0.56 1.12 5.34
CA GLY A 18 1.17 -0.17 5.03
C GLY A 18 0.19 -1.31 5.31
N GLY A 19 0.27 -2.39 4.55
CA GLY A 19 -0.59 -3.54 4.75
C GLY A 19 -0.74 -4.49 3.57
N LEU A 20 -1.69 -5.42 3.74
CA LEU A 20 -2.01 -6.45 2.76
C LEU A 20 -3.25 -6.07 1.97
N ILE A 21 -3.20 -6.32 0.66
CA ILE A 21 -4.34 -6.12 -0.23
C ILE A 21 -4.81 -7.51 -0.63
N LEU A 22 -5.92 -7.96 -0.04
CA LEU A 22 -6.50 -9.29 -0.31
C LEU A 22 -7.41 -9.27 -1.54
N ASN A 23 -8.00 -8.11 -1.83
CA ASN A 23 -8.91 -7.92 -2.95
C ASN A 23 -8.84 -6.48 -3.50
N ASN A 24 -9.38 -6.25 -4.69
CA ASN A 24 -9.47 -4.91 -5.29
C ASN A 24 -10.67 -4.08 -4.79
N ALA A 25 -11.61 -4.68 -4.06
CA ALA A 25 -12.82 -4.04 -3.59
C ALA A 25 -12.93 -4.05 -2.06
N GLU A 26 -13.60 -3.03 -1.51
CA GLU A 26 -13.89 -2.92 -0.09
C GLU A 26 -14.83 -4.02 0.40
N PRO A 27 -14.73 -4.43 1.69
CA PRO A 27 -13.77 -3.95 2.69
C PRO A 27 -12.38 -4.59 2.59
N LEU A 28 -12.24 -5.67 1.80
CA LEU A 28 -11.04 -6.52 1.76
C LEU A 28 -9.80 -5.86 1.14
N ARG A 29 -9.98 -4.73 0.46
CA ARG A 29 -8.88 -3.90 -0.03
C ARG A 29 -8.14 -3.21 1.11
N CYS A 30 -8.89 -2.66 2.07
CA CYS A 30 -8.35 -1.87 3.17
C CYS A 30 -8.42 -2.57 4.54
N SER A 31 -9.05 -3.73 4.66
CA SER A 31 -9.25 -4.44 5.94
C SER A 31 -7.95 -4.80 6.68
N LYS A 32 -6.83 -4.92 5.95
CA LYS A 32 -5.50 -5.20 6.49
C LYS A 32 -4.52 -4.05 6.26
N MET A 33 -5.03 -2.82 6.13
CA MET A 33 -4.22 -1.61 6.02
C MET A 33 -4.10 -0.93 7.38
N CYS A 34 -2.87 -0.73 7.83
CA CYS A 34 -2.55 0.13 8.94
C CYS A 34 -2.22 1.54 8.43
N THR A 35 -2.51 2.55 9.25
CA THR A 35 -2.15 3.94 8.96
C THR A 35 -1.50 4.56 10.19
N LEU A 36 -0.32 5.15 9.99
CA LEU A 36 0.37 5.98 10.95
C LEU A 36 0.32 7.43 10.48
N THR A 37 -0.13 8.34 11.35
CA THR A 37 -0.15 9.78 11.07
C THR A 37 0.72 10.50 12.09
N ARG A 38 1.84 11.08 11.66
CA ARG A 38 2.83 11.72 12.54
C ARG A 38 3.51 12.90 11.82
N PRO A 39 3.66 14.09 12.46
CA PRO A 39 4.49 15.18 11.93
C PRO A 39 5.99 14.93 12.19
N PRO A 40 6.94 15.49 11.40
CA PRO A 40 6.77 16.29 10.18
C PRO A 40 6.35 15.44 8.97
N SER A 41 6.43 15.94 7.73
CA SER A 41 6.03 15.13 6.56
C SER A 41 7.00 13.97 6.34
N TRP A 42 6.47 12.83 5.88
CA TRP A 42 7.27 11.66 5.49
C TRP A 42 8.23 11.92 4.32
N SER A 43 8.11 13.05 3.62
CA SER A 43 9.02 13.47 2.56
C SER A 43 10.11 14.45 3.02
N ASP A 44 10.11 14.87 4.29
CA ASP A 44 11.02 15.91 4.77
C ASP A 44 12.41 15.35 5.14
N GLN A 45 12.51 14.05 5.43
CA GLN A 45 13.73 13.38 5.88
C GLN A 45 13.82 11.95 5.34
N PHE A 46 15.01 11.35 5.40
CA PHE A 46 15.18 9.93 5.16
C PHE A 46 14.56 9.13 6.31
N HIS A 47 13.90 8.03 5.94
CA HIS A 47 13.29 7.09 6.87
C HIS A 47 13.75 5.67 6.56
N GLU A 48 13.92 4.87 7.59
CA GLU A 48 14.19 3.44 7.45
C GLU A 48 12.88 2.69 7.51
N PHE A 49 12.47 2.10 6.39
CA PHE A 49 11.28 1.25 6.32
C PHE A 49 11.71 -0.22 6.31
N ALA A 50 11.11 -1.01 7.20
CA ALA A 50 11.37 -2.44 7.26
C ALA A 50 10.09 -3.26 7.05
N LEU A 51 10.26 -4.40 6.40
CA LEU A 51 9.25 -5.44 6.25
C LEU A 51 9.84 -6.73 6.83
N THR A 52 9.25 -7.21 7.92
CA THR A 52 9.51 -8.57 8.42
C THR A 52 8.39 -9.46 7.94
N TRP A 53 8.71 -10.43 7.08
CA TRP A 53 7.77 -11.39 6.51
C TRP A 53 8.19 -12.80 6.89
N SER A 54 7.33 -13.48 7.65
CA SER A 54 7.60 -14.76 8.29
C SER A 54 6.34 -15.64 8.33
N PRO A 55 6.46 -16.95 8.65
CA PRO A 55 5.30 -17.80 8.93
C PRO A 55 4.43 -17.30 10.09
N GLU A 56 5.02 -16.54 11.02
CA GLU A 56 4.36 -15.98 12.21
C GLU A 56 3.46 -14.80 11.84
N GLY A 57 3.85 -14.01 10.85
CA GLY A 57 3.09 -12.86 10.38
C GLY A 57 3.91 -11.90 9.51
N ILE A 58 3.29 -10.77 9.20
CA ILE A 58 3.87 -9.67 8.44
C ILE A 58 3.86 -8.42 9.31
N PHE A 59 5.04 -7.86 9.53
CA PHE A 59 5.27 -6.69 10.35
C PHE A 59 5.94 -5.59 9.52
N MET A 60 5.49 -4.36 9.70
CA MET A 60 6.03 -3.20 9.01
C MET A 60 6.44 -2.15 10.02
N GLU A 61 7.63 -1.59 9.79
CA GLU A 61 8.27 -0.66 10.68
C GLU A 61 8.70 0.59 9.94
N VAL A 62 8.74 1.71 10.67
CA VAL A 62 9.35 2.95 10.24
C VAL A 62 10.22 3.48 11.37
N ASP A 63 11.49 3.76 11.10
CA ASP A 63 12.44 4.27 12.08
C ASP A 63 12.49 3.42 13.36
N THR A 64 12.53 2.09 13.23
CA THR A 64 12.49 1.08 14.31
C THR A 64 11.17 0.96 15.09
N GLU A 65 10.13 1.71 14.70
CA GLU A 65 8.79 1.62 15.30
C GLU A 65 7.86 0.75 14.44
N THR A 66 7.35 -0.34 15.00
CA THR A 66 6.33 -1.16 14.34
C THR A 66 5.00 -0.41 14.30
N TYR A 67 4.54 -0.06 13.09
CA TYR A 67 3.26 0.63 12.88
C TYR A 67 2.19 -0.27 12.25
N CYS A 68 2.58 -1.44 11.74
CA CYS A 68 1.62 -2.42 11.23
C CYS A 68 2.01 -3.83 11.63
N HIS A 69 1.05 -4.55 12.20
CA HIS A 69 1.23 -5.90 12.69
C HIS A 69 0.07 -6.78 12.19
N ILE A 70 0.37 -7.68 11.26
CA ILE A 70 -0.63 -8.50 10.59
C ILE A 70 -0.30 -9.98 10.81
N VAL A 71 -1.10 -10.61 11.66
CA VAL A 71 -1.07 -12.04 11.91
C VAL A 71 -2.40 -12.60 11.43
N PRO A 72 -2.42 -13.58 10.51
CA PRO A 72 -3.66 -14.22 10.13
C PRO A 72 -4.16 -15.09 11.28
N GLU A 73 -5.43 -14.95 11.62
CA GLU A 73 -6.08 -15.72 12.69
C GLU A 73 -6.49 -17.11 12.19
N GLY A 74 -6.71 -18.05 13.12
CA GLY A 74 -7.29 -19.36 12.85
C GLY A 74 -6.62 -20.10 11.68
N GLY A 75 -7.42 -20.46 10.69
CA GLY A 75 -7.01 -21.18 9.47
C GLY A 75 -6.28 -20.34 8.42
N GLY A 76 -5.91 -19.09 8.72
CA GLY A 76 -5.17 -18.23 7.80
C GLY A 76 -6.05 -17.21 7.07
N PHE A 77 -5.47 -16.50 6.10
CA PHE A 77 -6.23 -15.54 5.25
C PHE A 77 -7.38 -16.18 4.45
N TYR A 78 -7.37 -17.52 4.31
CA TYR A 78 -8.49 -18.28 3.76
C TYR A 78 -9.82 -17.96 4.45
N GLU A 79 -9.84 -17.96 5.78
CA GLU A 79 -11.08 -17.82 6.56
C GLU A 79 -11.69 -16.43 6.39
N GLU A 80 -10.85 -15.41 6.22
CA GLU A 80 -11.29 -14.04 5.96
C GLU A 80 -11.89 -13.85 4.56
N MET A 81 -11.50 -14.70 3.61
CA MET A 81 -11.89 -14.58 2.21
C MET A 81 -13.08 -15.48 1.85
N VAL A 82 -13.26 -16.61 2.52
CA VAL A 82 -14.20 -17.67 2.12
C VAL A 82 -15.64 -17.19 2.01
N ALA A 83 -16.07 -16.28 2.89
CA ALA A 83 -17.41 -15.71 2.88
C ALA A 83 -17.66 -14.78 1.67
N THR A 84 -16.60 -14.17 1.12
CA THR A 84 -16.71 -13.13 0.07
C THR A 84 -16.33 -13.64 -1.32
N LYS A 85 -15.28 -14.47 -1.41
CA LYS A 85 -14.80 -15.07 -2.68
C LYS A 85 -14.35 -16.53 -2.42
N PRO A 86 -15.28 -17.47 -2.25
CA PRO A 86 -14.97 -18.86 -1.92
C PRO A 86 -14.05 -19.53 -2.97
N GLN A 87 -14.19 -19.19 -4.24
CA GLN A 87 -13.35 -19.72 -5.32
C GLN A 87 -11.88 -19.30 -5.18
N ILE A 88 -11.61 -18.06 -4.74
CA ILE A 88 -10.23 -17.58 -4.51
C ILE A 88 -9.71 -18.17 -3.21
N ALA A 89 -10.51 -18.13 -2.15
CA ALA A 89 -10.17 -18.69 -0.85
C ALA A 89 -9.76 -20.17 -0.98
N ASN A 90 -10.54 -20.97 -1.72
CA ASN A 90 -10.24 -22.39 -1.90
C ASN A 90 -8.86 -22.63 -2.54
N LEU A 91 -8.39 -21.76 -3.43
CA LEU A 91 -7.02 -21.86 -3.97
C LEU A 91 -5.96 -21.64 -2.89
N TRP A 92 -6.20 -20.73 -1.95
CA TRP A 92 -5.28 -20.49 -0.82
C TRP A 92 -5.29 -21.66 0.15
N LYS A 93 -6.47 -22.27 0.40
CA LYS A 93 -6.59 -23.48 1.22
C LYS A 93 -5.77 -24.65 0.66
N LEU A 94 -5.73 -24.80 -0.66
CA LEU A 94 -4.94 -25.86 -1.33
C LEU A 94 -3.42 -25.71 -1.12
N SER A 95 -2.93 -24.52 -0.79
CA SER A 95 -1.50 -24.33 -0.47
C SER A 95 -1.08 -25.03 0.82
N GLY A 96 -2.02 -25.27 1.74
CA GLY A 96 -1.74 -25.74 3.10
C GLY A 96 -1.01 -24.72 3.98
N ASN A 97 -0.70 -23.52 3.48
CA ASN A 97 0.01 -22.48 4.21
C ASN A 97 -0.97 -21.38 4.66
N ARG A 98 -1.00 -21.10 5.97
CA ARG A 98 -1.85 -20.06 6.56
C ARG A 98 -1.55 -18.64 6.04
N MET A 99 -0.33 -18.42 5.54
CA MET A 99 0.11 -17.15 4.96
C MET A 99 -0.32 -16.99 3.50
N ALA A 100 -0.85 -18.02 2.84
CA ALA A 100 -1.30 -17.89 1.45
C ALA A 100 -2.38 -16.79 1.31
N PRO A 101 -2.28 -15.92 0.30
CA PRO A 101 -1.41 -16.02 -0.89
C PRO A 101 -0.03 -15.37 -0.74
N PHE A 102 0.34 -14.90 0.46
CA PHE A 102 1.66 -14.33 0.77
C PHE A 102 2.65 -15.43 1.16
N ASP A 103 2.56 -16.58 0.49
CA ASP A 103 3.46 -17.74 0.60
C ASP A 103 4.26 -17.95 -0.70
N LYS A 104 4.26 -16.95 -1.58
CA LYS A 104 4.91 -16.94 -2.91
C LYS A 104 5.99 -15.88 -2.98
N GLU A 105 6.89 -16.00 -3.94
CA GLU A 105 7.91 -14.98 -4.21
C GLU A 105 7.27 -13.64 -4.65
N PHE A 106 7.84 -12.54 -4.18
CA PHE A 106 7.44 -11.17 -4.54
C PHE A 106 8.64 -10.37 -5.02
N HIS A 107 8.36 -9.35 -5.83
CA HIS A 107 9.33 -8.34 -6.21
C HIS A 107 9.16 -7.09 -5.36
N VAL A 108 10.29 -6.46 -5.01
CA VAL A 108 10.30 -5.13 -4.39
C VAL A 108 10.23 -4.09 -5.51
N SER A 109 9.25 -3.19 -5.43
CA SER A 109 9.10 -2.05 -6.32
C SER A 109 9.08 -0.76 -5.50
N LEU A 110 9.92 0.19 -5.89
CA LEU A 110 9.97 1.53 -5.34
C LEU A 110 9.60 2.53 -6.42
N GLY A 111 8.84 3.56 -6.08
CA GLY A 111 8.45 4.55 -7.07
C GLY A 111 7.69 5.74 -6.49
N VAL A 112 7.66 6.80 -7.27
CA VAL A 112 6.85 8.00 -7.06
C VAL A 112 5.90 8.12 -8.25
N GLY A 113 4.63 8.45 -8.01
CA GLY A 113 3.61 8.51 -9.05
C GLY A 113 2.53 9.56 -8.76
N VAL A 114 1.82 9.97 -9.81
CA VAL A 114 0.65 10.85 -9.75
C VAL A 114 -0.53 10.16 -10.43
N GLY A 115 -1.73 10.48 -9.95
CA GLY A 115 -2.93 9.81 -10.38
C GLY A 115 -3.17 8.53 -9.59
N GLY A 116 -4.22 7.79 -9.95
CA GLY A 116 -4.55 6.55 -9.28
C GLY A 116 -6.03 6.48 -8.94
N HIS A 117 -6.55 5.25 -8.97
CA HIS A 117 -7.95 4.96 -8.67
C HIS A 117 -8.20 4.81 -7.18
N TYR A 118 -7.16 4.44 -6.42
CA TYR A 118 -7.33 4.00 -5.04
C TYR A 118 -6.50 4.77 -4.01
N ASP A 119 -5.80 5.77 -4.49
CA ASP A 119 -4.66 6.39 -3.80
C ASP A 119 -5.04 7.74 -3.20
N PHE A 120 -6.09 8.35 -3.74
CA PHE A 120 -6.55 9.70 -3.47
C PHE A 120 -8.05 9.74 -3.18
N HIS A 121 -8.60 8.74 -2.48
CA HIS A 121 -10.04 8.70 -2.17
C HIS A 121 -10.48 9.85 -1.24
N LEU A 122 -9.59 10.31 -0.37
CA LEU A 122 -9.82 11.41 0.57
C LEU A 122 -9.47 12.79 -0.03
N PHE A 123 -9.14 12.85 -1.31
CA PHE A 123 -8.77 14.09 -2.00
C PHE A 123 -9.87 14.52 -2.97
N PRO A 124 -10.90 15.27 -2.52
CA PRO A 124 -12.04 15.65 -3.34
C PRO A 124 -11.68 16.57 -4.51
N GLU A 125 -10.54 17.25 -4.43
CA GLU A 125 -10.04 18.18 -5.44
C GLU A 125 -9.38 17.50 -6.65
N LYS A 126 -9.27 16.16 -6.67
CA LYS A 126 -8.67 15.49 -7.83
C LYS A 126 -9.54 15.68 -9.10
N PRO A 127 -8.91 15.94 -10.26
CA PRO A 127 -9.65 16.24 -11.50
C PRO A 127 -10.29 15.02 -12.17
N TRP A 128 -10.18 13.82 -11.60
CA TRP A 128 -10.78 12.59 -12.12
C TRP A 128 -11.69 11.91 -11.11
N LYS A 129 -12.70 11.22 -11.60
CA LYS A 129 -13.56 10.35 -10.78
C LYS A 129 -13.06 8.92 -10.87
N ASP A 130 -12.87 8.27 -9.72
CA ASP A 130 -12.43 6.88 -9.67
C ASP A 130 -13.39 5.98 -10.48
N LEU A 131 -12.80 5.07 -11.26
CA LEU A 131 -13.48 4.06 -12.10
C LEU A 131 -14.35 4.65 -13.23
N SER A 132 -14.30 5.97 -13.46
CA SER A 132 -14.96 6.58 -14.62
C SER A 132 -14.27 6.18 -15.92
N VAL A 133 -15.05 5.87 -16.95
CA VAL A 133 -14.54 5.57 -18.31
C VAL A 133 -13.69 6.71 -18.90
N LYS A 134 -13.87 7.94 -18.42
CA LYS A 134 -13.09 9.13 -18.83
C LYS A 134 -12.04 9.55 -17.80
N ALA A 135 -11.77 8.78 -16.75
CA ALA A 135 -10.86 9.19 -15.65
C ALA A 135 -9.47 9.60 -16.16
N MET A 136 -8.87 8.81 -17.05
CA MET A 136 -7.55 9.12 -17.62
C MET A 136 -7.58 10.37 -18.51
N TYR A 137 -8.66 10.54 -19.28
CA TYR A 137 -8.84 11.72 -20.13
C TYR A 137 -8.98 13.00 -19.31
N THR A 138 -9.80 12.98 -18.24
CA THR A 138 -9.97 14.14 -17.35
C THR A 138 -8.70 14.44 -16.58
N PHE A 139 -8.00 13.41 -16.10
CA PHE A 139 -6.69 13.56 -15.47
C PHE A 139 -5.66 14.23 -16.41
N TRP A 140 -5.57 13.77 -17.66
CA TRP A 140 -4.61 14.30 -18.64
C TRP A 140 -4.92 15.73 -19.09
N ASN A 141 -6.21 16.07 -19.21
CA ASN A 141 -6.61 17.43 -19.55
C ASN A 141 -6.30 18.44 -18.43
N ALA A 142 -6.31 17.99 -17.17
CA ALA A 142 -5.93 18.81 -16.02
C ALA A 142 -4.41 18.87 -15.78
N ARG A 143 -3.56 18.41 -16.73
CA ARG A 143 -2.10 18.45 -16.58
C ARG A 143 -1.53 19.85 -16.35
N GLY A 144 -2.20 20.89 -16.82
CA GLY A 144 -1.82 22.27 -16.54
C GLY A 144 -1.78 22.58 -15.04
N ASP A 145 -2.60 21.90 -14.23
CA ASP A 145 -2.72 22.12 -12.79
C ASP A 145 -1.69 21.30 -12.00
N TRP A 146 -1.50 20.03 -12.35
CA TRP A 146 -0.66 19.11 -11.56
C TRP A 146 0.76 18.96 -12.10
N TYR A 147 1.00 19.04 -13.41
CA TYR A 147 2.34 18.83 -13.97
C TYR A 147 3.38 19.84 -13.45
N PRO A 148 3.08 21.16 -13.33
CA PRO A 148 4.05 22.11 -12.78
C PRO A 148 4.39 21.89 -11.31
N THR A 149 3.58 21.11 -10.57
CA THR A 149 3.88 20.77 -9.17
C THR A 149 4.98 19.72 -9.04
N TRP A 150 5.23 18.96 -10.10
CA TRP A 150 6.30 17.97 -10.19
C TRP A 150 7.61 18.67 -10.55
N ASN A 151 8.49 18.82 -9.57
CA ASN A 151 9.78 19.50 -9.72
C ASN A 151 10.92 18.64 -9.13
N GLY A 152 12.12 19.21 -8.97
CA GLY A 152 13.28 18.48 -8.43
C GLY A 152 13.04 17.86 -7.04
N ASN A 153 12.12 18.42 -6.25
CA ASN A 153 11.74 17.88 -4.94
C ASN A 153 10.76 16.71 -5.03
N SER A 154 10.25 16.36 -6.22
CA SER A 154 9.39 15.21 -6.47
C SER A 154 10.19 13.95 -6.82
N THR A 155 11.44 13.87 -6.35
CA THR A 155 12.39 12.79 -6.65
C THR A 155 12.40 11.78 -5.51
N LEU A 156 12.32 10.49 -5.84
CA LEU A 156 12.58 9.44 -4.87
C LEU A 156 14.09 9.29 -4.67
N LEU A 157 14.56 9.54 -3.44
CA LEU A 157 15.95 9.33 -3.05
C LEU A 157 16.05 8.04 -2.23
N VAL A 158 16.96 7.15 -2.63
CA VAL A 158 17.20 5.87 -1.96
C VAL A 158 18.68 5.77 -1.63
N ASP A 159 18.99 5.70 -0.34
CA ASP A 159 20.37 5.48 0.12
C ASP A 159 20.74 3.99 -0.03
N TYR A 160 19.88 3.09 0.44
CA TYR A 160 20.11 1.66 0.31
C TYR A 160 18.82 0.83 0.27
N VAL A 161 18.96 -0.40 -0.21
CA VAL A 161 17.98 -1.48 -0.07
C VAL A 161 18.74 -2.72 0.39
N ARG A 162 18.27 -3.38 1.45
CA ARG A 162 18.85 -4.64 1.94
C ARG A 162 17.75 -5.67 2.07
N VAL A 163 18.05 -6.89 1.62
CA VAL A 163 17.17 -8.05 1.71
C VAL A 163 17.95 -9.16 2.38
N TYR A 164 17.35 -9.73 3.42
CA TYR A 164 17.93 -10.82 4.20
C TYR A 164 16.96 -11.99 4.20
N ALA A 165 17.51 -13.20 4.34
CA ALA A 165 16.76 -14.41 4.63
C ALA A 165 17.27 -14.98 5.94
N ILE A 166 16.38 -15.59 6.72
CA ILE A 166 16.69 -16.28 7.98
C ILE A 166 16.95 -17.76 7.69
#